data_AF-A0A1C5F314-F1
#
_entry.id   AF-A0A1C5F314-F1
#
_cell.length_a   1.000
_cell.length_b   1.000
_cell.length_c   1.000
_cell.angle_alpha   90.00
_cell.angle_beta   90.00
_cell.angle_gamma   90.00
#
_symmetry.space_group_name_H-M   'P 1'
#
loop_
_entity.id
_entity.type
_entity.pdbx_description
1 polymer ?
#
loop_
_entity_poly.entity_id
_entity_poly.type
_entity_poly.pdbx_seq_one_letter_code
_entity_poly.pdbx_strand_id
1 'polypeptide(L)'
;GAVVALPDRSWAAVGEPSPYVFDPEARQIAGAATTSDAELLEPGATYRDSIGPGDKLVYRLNLDATTNAYVSAVAVPQLGTTVAYGDKVKVSLQDSRGSDCSSNDAQFGSAGRFPRPLAAYAYRMIEAGAYSCQEAGPYYVVIERTSADTSTPEPWELEIRHVSEPGLVTAGPSPSEAPSEWPSASPGPAGGVPQERQGGTSFFDAESLADGEWTARIEPGESLFYKVPVDWGQQLFTDADLGSSDGRGFVTGALAMSLYNPARGLVDSTGAVSYNGKQKTTALDPLPPVAYENRFGSRVGDKEMRFAGWYYLRVSLSPQVGEEFGNKPYGLTMRVNIEGQATGGPEYDGPAGDFAVGDGDGDPGGPGGTGSDGRMVLVAAGGIGAGTVLVLGLGVWTLLARRRAGRGPGPGMGAGPGTSTGTVEVPTQHTPPTQSYGPPSAW
;
A
#
# COMPACT_ATOMS: atom_id res chain seq x y z
N GLY A 1 0.23 51.75 31.76
CA GLY A 1 -0.05 50.36 31.36
C GLY A 1 1.10 49.90 30.50
N ALA A 2 1.78 48.83 30.91
CA ALA A 2 2.86 48.22 30.13
C ALA A 2 2.25 47.25 29.12
N VAL A 3 2.63 47.40 27.84
CA VAL A 3 2.24 46.48 26.77
C VAL A 3 3.21 45.32 26.78
N VAL A 4 2.73 44.13 27.12
CA VAL A 4 3.47 42.88 27.03
C VAL A 4 3.45 42.43 25.57
N ALA A 5 4.63 42.41 24.93
CA ALA A 5 4.82 41.78 23.64
C ALA A 5 4.92 40.26 23.84
N LEU A 6 4.00 39.51 23.23
CA LEU A 6 4.07 38.05 23.16
C LEU A 6 5.19 37.65 22.18
N PRO A 7 5.93 36.56 22.42
CA PRO A 7 6.93 36.09 21.48
C PRO A 7 6.27 35.52 20.22
N ASP A 8 6.73 36.01 19.06
CA ASP A 8 6.35 35.51 17.75
C ASP A 8 6.61 34.00 17.66
N ARG A 9 5.56 33.26 17.33
CA ARG A 9 5.67 31.87 16.90
C ARG A 9 6.35 31.87 15.53
N SER A 10 7.65 31.61 15.52
CA SER A 10 8.39 31.29 14.30
C SER A 10 7.77 30.05 13.67
N TRP A 11 7.06 30.24 12.55
CA TRP A 11 6.70 29.15 11.66
C TRP A 11 8.01 28.55 11.14
N ALA A 12 8.20 27.26 11.42
CA ALA A 12 9.28 26.49 10.81
C ALA A 12 9.20 26.65 9.29
N ALA A 13 10.36 26.89 8.68
CA ALA A 13 10.51 26.94 7.24
C ALA A 13 9.88 25.69 6.61
N VAL A 14 9.24 25.87 5.45
CA VAL A 14 8.83 24.78 4.57
C VAL A 14 10.09 23.97 4.26
N GLY A 15 10.25 22.84 4.96
CA GLY A 15 11.39 21.96 4.80
C GLY A 15 11.44 21.42 3.38
N GLU A 16 12.66 21.15 2.90
CA GLU A 16 12.85 20.33 1.71
C GLU A 16 11.96 19.08 1.80
N PRO A 17 11.34 18.63 0.69
CA PRO A 17 10.43 17.48 0.73
C PRO A 17 11.14 16.30 1.41
N SER A 18 10.53 15.80 2.48
CA SER A 18 11.00 14.57 3.14
C SER A 18 11.11 13.49 2.07
N PRO A 19 12.26 12.78 1.96
CA PRO A 19 12.44 11.71 0.99
C PRO A 19 11.51 10.52 1.22
N TYR A 20 10.78 10.50 2.35
CA TYR A 20 9.77 9.52 2.70
C TYR A 20 8.46 10.26 2.97
N VAL A 21 7.46 10.02 2.13
CA VAL A 21 6.10 10.54 2.32
C VAL A 21 5.35 9.60 3.25
N PHE A 22 5.13 9.99 4.50
CA PHE A 22 4.25 9.17 5.35
C PHE A 22 2.78 9.38 4.97
N ASP A 23 1.97 8.41 5.34
CA ASP A 23 0.52 8.46 5.24
C ASP A 23 -0.03 9.80 5.82
N PRO A 24 -0.80 10.58 5.04
CA PRO A 24 -1.38 11.85 5.48
C PRO A 24 -2.50 11.67 6.51
N GLU A 25 -3.10 10.47 6.59
CA GLU A 25 -4.08 10.11 7.61
C GLU A 25 -3.42 9.54 8.89
N ALA A 26 -2.08 9.40 8.89
CA ALA A 26 -1.37 8.89 10.05
C ALA A 26 -1.49 9.82 11.26
N ARG A 27 -1.92 9.25 12.38
CA ARG A 27 -2.20 10.00 13.61
C ARG A 27 -0.95 10.14 14.45
N GLN A 28 -0.71 11.32 15.00
CA GLN A 28 0.36 11.51 15.99
C GLN A 28 0.05 10.71 17.26
N ILE A 29 1.04 10.00 17.78
CA ILE A 29 0.99 9.25 19.04
C ILE A 29 2.32 9.41 19.76
N ALA A 30 2.32 9.27 21.09
CA ALA A 30 3.55 9.28 21.88
C ALA A 30 3.75 7.93 22.56
N GLY A 31 4.85 7.25 22.23
CA GLY A 31 5.27 6.04 22.90
C GLY A 31 5.61 6.29 24.36
N ALA A 32 5.13 5.41 25.24
CA ALA A 32 5.39 5.52 26.67
C ALA A 32 6.69 4.81 27.08
N ALA A 33 7.26 5.20 28.21
CA ALA A 33 8.37 4.47 28.83
C ALA A 33 7.92 3.19 29.57
N THR A 34 6.62 3.09 29.90
CA THR A 34 6.05 1.97 30.67
C THR A 34 4.72 1.51 30.08
N THR A 35 4.30 0.30 30.43
CA THR A 35 3.01 -0.27 30.01
C THR A 35 1.79 0.40 30.63
N SER A 36 1.96 1.17 31.71
CA SER A 36 0.85 1.83 32.42
C SER A 36 0.39 3.11 31.71
N ASP A 37 1.32 3.78 31.02
CA ASP A 37 1.07 5.03 30.30
C ASP A 37 0.96 4.81 28.78
N ALA A 38 1.05 3.55 28.32
CA ALA A 38 1.07 3.22 26.90
C ALA A 38 -0.26 3.53 26.20
N GLU A 39 -0.19 4.35 25.16
CA GLU A 39 -1.34 4.72 24.33
C GLU A 39 -1.77 3.59 23.39
N LEU A 40 -3.06 3.56 23.05
CA LEU A 40 -3.67 2.48 22.27
C LEU A 40 -3.42 2.66 20.76
N LEU A 41 -2.93 1.60 20.11
CA LEU A 41 -2.93 1.47 18.64
C LEU A 41 -4.21 0.74 18.20
N GLU A 42 -5.10 1.46 17.55
CA GLU A 42 -6.33 0.91 16.97
C GLU A 42 -6.02 0.06 15.74
N PRO A 43 -6.74 -1.06 15.53
CA PRO A 43 -6.57 -1.87 14.33
C PRO A 43 -6.97 -1.08 13.08
N GLY A 44 -6.19 -1.24 12.01
CA GLY A 44 -6.39 -0.59 10.72
C GLY A 44 -5.88 0.85 10.64
N ALA A 45 -5.34 1.41 11.72
CA ALA A 45 -4.82 2.78 11.74
C ALA A 45 -3.29 2.84 11.53
N THR A 46 -2.86 3.94 10.90
CA THR A 46 -1.44 4.34 10.80
C THR A 46 -1.17 5.45 11.80
N TYR A 47 0.04 5.45 12.37
CA TYR A 47 0.48 6.40 13.37
C TYR A 47 1.86 6.96 13.06
N ARG A 48 2.18 8.12 13.63
CA ARG A 48 3.48 8.76 13.60
C ARG A 48 4.02 9.00 15.00
N ASP A 49 5.30 8.79 15.17
CA ASP A 49 6.07 9.10 16.38
C ASP A 49 7.54 9.39 15.98
N SER A 50 8.43 9.56 16.95
CA SER A 50 9.87 9.70 16.74
C SER A 50 10.65 8.93 17.79
N ILE A 51 11.81 8.39 17.44
CA ILE A 51 12.62 7.56 18.33
C ILE A 51 14.09 8.00 18.35
N GLY A 52 14.57 8.36 19.53
CA GLY A 52 15.96 8.70 19.79
C GLY A 52 16.87 7.47 19.87
N PRO A 53 18.19 7.66 19.79
CA PRO A 53 19.16 6.57 19.92
C PRO A 53 19.10 5.95 21.32
N GLY A 54 18.90 4.63 21.39
CA GLY A 54 18.78 3.90 22.65
C GLY A 54 17.39 3.94 23.28
N ASP A 55 16.45 4.67 22.68
CA ASP A 55 15.08 4.77 23.19
C ASP A 55 14.30 3.46 23.01
N LYS A 56 13.34 3.29 23.91
CA LYS A 56 12.38 2.20 23.96
C LYS A 56 10.99 2.78 24.16
N LEU A 57 10.15 2.65 23.14
CA LEU A 57 8.79 3.16 23.10
C LEU A 57 7.79 2.02 23.24
N VAL A 58 6.82 2.19 24.14
CA VAL A 58 5.79 1.19 24.45
C VAL A 58 4.41 1.72 24.06
N TYR A 59 3.69 0.91 23.29
CA TYR A 59 2.30 1.16 22.90
C TYR A 59 1.44 -0.02 23.32
N ARG A 60 0.14 0.21 23.50
CA ARG A 60 -0.82 -0.80 23.92
C ARG A 60 -1.66 -1.28 22.75
N LEU A 61 -1.97 -2.57 22.75
CA LEU A 61 -3.01 -3.20 21.95
C LEU A 61 -4.09 -3.78 22.88
N ASN A 62 -5.31 -3.88 22.38
CA ASN A 62 -6.37 -4.68 23.00
C ASN A 62 -6.76 -5.76 22.00
N LEU A 63 -6.35 -7.00 22.27
CA LEU A 63 -6.52 -8.13 21.36
C LEU A 63 -7.58 -9.10 21.88
N ASP A 64 -8.33 -9.72 20.98
CA ASP A 64 -9.27 -10.79 21.31
C ASP A 64 -8.56 -12.16 21.35
N ALA A 65 -9.33 -13.26 21.38
CA ALA A 65 -8.80 -14.62 21.40
C ALA A 65 -8.86 -15.34 20.03
N THR A 66 -9.20 -14.64 18.95
CA THR A 66 -9.56 -15.25 17.65
C THR A 66 -8.86 -14.63 16.44
N THR A 67 -8.42 -13.38 16.58
CA THR A 67 -7.89 -12.56 15.49
C THR A 67 -6.38 -12.45 15.60
N ASN A 68 -5.64 -12.69 14.52
CA ASN A 68 -4.19 -12.45 14.51
C ASN A 68 -3.92 -10.96 14.43
N ALA A 69 -2.86 -10.49 15.07
CA ALA A 69 -2.47 -9.08 15.08
C ALA A 69 -1.04 -8.93 14.57
N TYR A 70 -0.81 -7.94 13.71
CA TYR A 70 0.49 -7.60 13.18
C TYR A 70 0.72 -6.10 13.36
N VAL A 71 1.87 -5.75 13.90
CA VAL A 71 2.29 -4.35 14.05
C VAL A 71 3.64 -4.16 13.39
N SER A 72 3.69 -3.24 12.44
CA SER A 72 4.91 -2.85 11.74
C SER A 72 5.32 -1.44 12.14
N ALA A 73 6.62 -1.20 12.13
CA ALA A 73 7.21 0.11 12.32
C ALA A 73 8.26 0.37 11.23
N VAL A 74 8.18 1.54 10.61
CA VAL A 74 9.15 2.05 9.64
C VAL A 74 9.90 3.19 10.31
N ALA A 75 11.20 3.00 10.57
CA ALA A 75 12.07 4.04 11.06
C ALA A 75 12.77 4.76 9.90
N VAL A 76 12.65 6.08 9.87
CA VAL A 76 13.07 6.93 8.76
C VAL A 76 14.21 7.85 9.23
N PRO A 77 15.48 7.47 9.02
CA PRO A 77 16.60 8.37 9.21
C PRO A 77 16.55 9.51 8.18
N GLN A 78 16.96 10.71 8.58
CA GLN A 78 17.07 11.84 7.63
C GLN A 78 18.18 11.59 6.61
N LEU A 79 18.05 12.16 5.40
CA LEU A 79 19.12 12.11 4.41
C LEU A 79 20.39 12.77 4.94
N GLY A 80 21.54 12.27 4.50
CA GLY A 80 22.85 12.79 4.91
C GLY A 80 23.25 12.47 6.36
N THR A 81 22.39 11.80 7.14
CA THR A 81 22.76 11.30 8.47
C THR A 81 23.80 10.19 8.36
N THR A 82 24.69 10.15 9.34
CA THR A 82 25.64 9.04 9.48
C THR A 82 24.99 7.92 10.27
N VAL A 83 24.96 6.73 9.68
CA VAL A 83 24.47 5.50 10.30
C VAL A 83 25.56 4.44 10.32
N ALA A 84 25.58 3.61 11.34
CA ALA A 84 26.46 2.45 11.42
C ALA A 84 25.75 1.19 10.91
N TYR A 85 26.54 0.21 10.48
CA TYR A 85 26.02 -1.06 9.96
C TYR A 85 25.13 -1.82 10.97
N GLY A 86 25.37 -1.62 12.27
CA GLY A 86 24.67 -2.26 13.36
C GLY A 86 23.49 -1.46 13.91
N ASP A 87 23.25 -0.24 13.41
CA ASP A 87 22.07 0.52 13.81
C ASP A 87 20.82 -0.21 13.31
N LYS A 88 19.82 -0.30 14.18
CA LYS A 88 18.62 -1.08 13.94
C LYS A 88 17.40 -0.51 14.61
N VAL A 89 16.25 -0.86 14.05
CA VAL A 89 14.95 -0.79 14.74
C VAL A 89 14.49 -2.21 15.03
N LYS A 90 14.04 -2.45 16.26
CA LYS A 90 13.46 -3.72 16.69
C LYS A 90 12.02 -3.50 17.10
N VAL A 91 11.13 -4.38 16.67
CA VAL A 91 9.71 -4.38 17.05
C VAL A 91 9.41 -5.70 17.75
N SER A 92 8.80 -5.63 18.93
CA SER A 92 8.36 -6.79 19.69
C SER A 92 6.90 -6.63 20.08
N LEU A 93 6.15 -7.73 20.07
CA LEU A 93 4.78 -7.77 20.57
C LEU A 93 4.78 -8.66 21.81
N GLN A 94 4.40 -8.09 22.96
CA GLN A 94 4.52 -8.70 24.28
C GLN A 94 3.16 -8.92 24.93
N ASP A 95 3.05 -10.02 25.69
CA ASP A 95 1.93 -10.23 26.61
C ASP A 95 2.02 -9.31 27.84
N SER A 96 0.99 -9.35 28.69
CA SER A 96 0.91 -8.52 29.91
C SER A 96 2.00 -8.82 30.96
N ARG A 97 2.73 -9.94 30.81
CA ARG A 97 3.86 -10.33 31.66
C ARG A 97 5.20 -9.93 31.04
N GLY A 98 5.21 -9.25 29.89
CA GLY A 98 6.42 -8.85 29.16
C GLY A 98 7.09 -9.98 28.39
N SER A 99 6.40 -11.09 28.15
CA SER A 99 6.93 -12.18 27.32
C SER A 99 6.64 -11.89 25.85
N ASP A 100 7.65 -11.98 24.98
CA ASP A 100 7.49 -11.77 23.55
C ASP A 100 6.62 -12.89 22.94
N CYS A 101 5.54 -12.50 22.28
CA CYS A 101 4.79 -13.36 21.36
C CYS A 101 5.59 -13.56 20.06
N SER A 102 6.19 -12.48 19.58
CA SER A 102 7.22 -12.49 18.54
C SER A 102 8.00 -11.18 18.56
N SER A 103 9.17 -11.20 17.90
CA SER A 103 10.05 -10.05 17.78
C SER A 103 10.90 -10.15 16.53
N ASN A 104 11.03 -9.06 15.78
CA ASN A 104 11.94 -8.97 14.63
C ASN A 104 12.64 -7.61 14.62
N ASP A 105 13.79 -7.55 13.95
CA ASP A 105 14.53 -6.30 13.76
C ASP A 105 14.94 -6.09 12.29
N ALA A 106 15.21 -4.83 11.96
CA ALA A 106 15.77 -4.42 10.68
C ALA A 106 16.98 -3.53 10.93
N GLN A 107 18.07 -3.79 10.20
CA GLN A 107 19.35 -3.10 10.36
C GLN A 107 19.99 -2.79 9.00
N PHE A 108 20.89 -1.81 8.94
CA PHE A 108 21.51 -1.40 7.68
C PHE A 108 22.44 -2.47 7.08
N GLY A 109 23.12 -3.24 7.92
CA GLY A 109 24.03 -4.30 7.50
C GLY A 109 25.37 -3.78 6.94
N SER A 110 26.32 -4.69 6.79
CA SER A 110 27.71 -4.34 6.42
C SER A 110 27.87 -3.87 4.97
N ALA A 111 27.05 -4.39 4.06
CA ALA A 111 27.09 -4.07 2.64
C ALA A 111 26.40 -2.74 2.31
N GLY A 112 25.30 -2.38 2.97
CA GLY A 112 24.53 -1.16 2.69
C GLY A 112 24.58 -0.15 3.82
N ARG A 113 25.75 0.43 4.13
CA ARG A 113 25.92 1.38 5.25
C ARG A 113 25.52 2.81 4.87
N PHE A 114 24.26 3.02 4.57
CA PHE A 114 23.73 4.35 4.25
C PHE A 114 22.30 4.51 4.77
N PRO A 115 21.89 5.74 5.14
CA PRO A 115 20.56 5.99 5.68
C PRO A 115 19.49 5.67 4.64
N ARG A 116 18.51 4.87 5.04
CA ARG A 116 17.31 4.50 4.28
C ARG A 116 16.22 4.05 5.27
N PRO A 117 14.93 4.05 4.88
CA PRO A 117 13.87 3.56 5.77
C PRO A 117 14.13 2.11 6.21
N LEU A 118 14.03 1.81 7.50
CA LEU A 118 14.11 0.45 8.06
C LEU A 118 12.73 0.01 8.53
N ALA A 119 12.21 -1.10 7.99
CA ALA A 119 10.92 -1.63 8.36
C ALA A 119 11.06 -2.98 9.08
N ALA A 120 10.47 -3.09 10.25
CA ALA A 120 10.38 -4.32 11.03
C ALA A 120 8.94 -4.50 11.53
N TYR A 121 8.59 -5.74 11.90
CA TYR A 121 7.25 -6.05 12.38
C TYR A 121 7.27 -7.10 13.49
N ALA A 122 6.22 -7.13 14.31
CA ALA A 122 5.95 -8.20 15.24
C ALA A 122 4.47 -8.58 15.15
N TYR A 123 4.16 -9.76 15.65
CA TYR A 123 2.85 -10.36 15.52
C TYR A 123 2.44 -11.23 16.71
N ARG A 124 1.13 -11.39 16.87
CA ARG A 124 0.48 -12.45 17.65
C ARG A 124 -0.38 -13.27 16.71
N MET A 125 -0.10 -14.56 16.62
CA MET A 125 -0.99 -15.51 15.94
C MET A 125 -1.76 -16.34 16.95
N ILE A 126 -3.04 -16.57 16.66
CA ILE A 126 -3.88 -17.55 17.32
C ILE A 126 -3.64 -18.90 16.65
N GLU A 127 -3.11 -19.83 17.43
CA GLU A 127 -2.66 -21.14 16.95
C GLU A 127 -3.20 -22.24 17.86
N ALA A 128 -3.78 -23.26 17.25
CA ALA A 128 -4.21 -24.44 17.98
C ALA A 128 -3.00 -25.12 18.64
N GLY A 129 -3.02 -25.24 19.97
CA GLY A 129 -1.96 -25.91 20.74
C GLY A 129 -0.82 -25.01 21.20
N ALA A 130 -0.82 -23.72 20.86
CA ALA A 130 0.14 -22.77 21.43
C ALA A 130 -0.16 -22.50 22.92
N TYR A 131 0.89 -22.41 23.74
CA TYR A 131 0.77 -22.27 25.20
C TYR A 131 0.81 -20.81 25.70
N SER A 132 1.15 -19.86 24.83
CA SER A 132 1.31 -18.44 25.17
C SER A 132 0.69 -17.54 24.10
N CYS A 133 0.36 -16.31 24.49
CA CYS A 133 -0.20 -15.29 23.59
C CYS A 133 -1.50 -15.68 22.88
N GLN A 134 -2.33 -16.52 23.53
CA GLN A 134 -3.62 -16.97 22.98
C GLN A 134 -4.83 -16.27 23.62
N GLU A 135 -4.64 -15.65 24.79
CA GLU A 135 -5.72 -15.06 25.57
C GLU A 135 -6.10 -13.67 25.06
N ALA A 136 -7.38 -13.31 25.17
CA ALA A 136 -7.83 -11.94 24.97
C ALA A 136 -7.32 -11.03 26.10
N GLY A 137 -6.99 -9.78 25.78
CA GLY A 137 -6.56 -8.82 26.78
C GLY A 137 -5.58 -7.76 26.25
N PRO A 138 -4.91 -7.04 27.17
CA PRO A 138 -3.89 -6.08 26.80
C PRO A 138 -2.61 -6.78 26.37
N TYR A 139 -2.07 -6.32 25.25
CA TYR A 139 -0.73 -6.64 24.75
C TYR A 139 0.03 -5.34 24.53
N TYR A 140 1.35 -5.43 24.38
CA TYR A 140 2.21 -4.27 24.26
C TYR A 140 3.14 -4.38 23.07
N VAL A 141 3.15 -3.36 22.23
CA VAL A 141 4.15 -3.21 21.17
C VAL A 141 5.31 -2.43 21.75
N VAL A 142 6.51 -2.94 21.54
CA VAL A 142 7.74 -2.36 22.02
C VAL A 142 8.64 -2.08 20.82
N ILE A 143 8.93 -0.81 20.57
CA ILE A 143 9.82 -0.35 19.49
C ILE A 143 11.11 0.16 20.12
N GLU A 144 12.24 -0.41 19.71
CA GLU A 144 13.56 -0.08 20.23
C GLU A 144 14.47 0.38 19.10
N ARG A 145 15.21 1.48 19.31
CA ARG A 145 16.30 1.90 18.41
C ARG A 145 17.64 1.60 19.07
N THR A 146 18.47 0.80 18.39
CA THR A 146 19.89 0.67 18.75
C THR A 146 20.71 1.49 17.80
N SER A 147 21.66 2.26 18.31
CA SER A 147 22.59 3.05 17.50
C SER A 147 24.00 3.00 18.06
N ALA A 148 24.99 3.00 17.18
CA ALA A 148 26.40 3.14 17.55
C ALA A 148 26.72 4.59 17.95
N ASP A 149 27.74 4.78 18.79
CA ASP A 149 28.21 6.12 19.20
C ASP A 149 28.73 6.98 18.03
N THR A 150 29.06 6.35 16.90
CA THR A 150 29.49 7.02 15.66
C THR A 150 28.33 7.51 14.80
N SER A 151 27.11 7.08 15.09
CA SER A 151 25.92 7.46 14.35
C SER A 151 25.40 8.80 14.85
N THR A 152 24.69 9.53 13.99
CA THR A 152 24.18 10.84 14.40
C THR A 152 23.04 10.69 15.42
N PRO A 153 22.96 11.59 16.43
CA PRO A 153 22.09 11.41 17.57
C PRO A 153 20.65 11.86 17.33
N GLU A 154 20.33 12.44 16.18
CA GLU A 154 18.99 12.94 15.87
C GLU A 154 17.97 11.79 15.91
N PRO A 155 16.74 12.04 16.40
CA PRO A 155 15.69 11.04 16.38
C PRO A 155 15.34 10.64 14.95
N TRP A 156 14.95 9.38 14.78
CA TRP A 156 14.34 8.90 13.54
C TRP A 156 12.84 9.04 13.66
N GLU A 157 12.20 9.52 12.60
CA GLU A 157 10.74 9.52 12.53
C GLU A 157 10.24 8.07 12.38
N LEU A 158 9.07 7.78 12.93
CA LEU A 158 8.43 6.46 12.90
C LEU A 158 7.09 6.54 12.18
N GLU A 159 6.83 5.59 11.28
CA GLU A 159 5.49 5.22 10.82
C GLU A 159 5.11 3.88 11.44
N ILE A 160 4.03 3.82 12.20
CA ILE A 160 3.58 2.61 12.91
C ILE A 160 2.22 2.20 12.36
N ARG A 161 2.05 0.92 12.02
CA ARG A 161 0.78 0.40 11.48
C ARG A 161 0.36 -0.86 12.21
N HIS A 162 -0.88 -0.90 12.70
CA HIS A 162 -1.50 -2.09 13.29
C HIS A 162 -2.55 -2.65 12.33
N VAL A 163 -2.40 -3.90 11.93
CA VAL A 163 -3.35 -4.61 11.06
C VAL A 163 -3.79 -5.92 11.70
N SER A 164 -4.99 -6.37 11.37
CA SER A 164 -5.61 -7.57 11.94
C SER A 164 -6.02 -8.54 10.84
N GLU A 165 -5.70 -9.81 11.01
CA GLU A 165 -6.13 -10.90 10.12
C GLU A 165 -7.21 -11.70 10.87
N PRO A 166 -8.43 -11.80 10.34
CA PRO A 166 -9.50 -12.56 10.98
C PRO A 166 -9.15 -14.06 11.06
N GLY A 167 -9.80 -14.75 11.99
CA GLY A 167 -9.77 -16.21 12.05
C GLY A 167 -10.45 -16.85 10.83
N LEU A 168 -10.46 -18.18 10.76
CA LEU A 168 -11.15 -18.93 9.70
C LEU A 168 -12.56 -19.36 10.15
N VAL A 169 -13.53 -19.39 9.23
CA VAL A 169 -14.92 -19.83 9.49
C VAL A 169 -14.95 -21.29 9.97
N THR A 170 -14.10 -22.14 9.40
CA THR A 170 -14.11 -23.57 9.70
C THR A 170 -12.86 -23.98 10.49
N ALA A 171 -13.05 -24.45 11.72
CA ALA A 171 -12.04 -25.20 12.49
C ALA A 171 -11.92 -26.66 11.96
N GLY A 172 -11.82 -26.83 10.63
CA GLY A 172 -11.53 -28.12 10.02
C GLY A 172 -10.12 -28.60 10.41
N PRO A 173 -9.64 -29.78 9.96
CA PRO A 173 -8.24 -30.12 10.13
C PRO A 173 -7.40 -29.04 9.45
N SER A 174 -6.92 -28.09 10.26
CA SER A 174 -6.04 -27.04 9.80
C SER A 174 -4.73 -27.71 9.41
N PRO A 175 -4.18 -27.39 8.24
CA PRO A 175 -2.81 -27.78 7.92
C PRO A 175 -1.90 -27.39 9.08
N SER A 176 -0.96 -28.26 9.42
CA SER A 176 0.03 -28.02 10.49
C SER A 176 1.45 -27.90 9.96
N GLU A 177 1.60 -27.97 8.63
CA GLU A 177 2.87 -27.93 7.92
C GLU A 177 2.73 -27.08 6.67
N ALA A 178 3.80 -26.37 6.31
CA ALA A 178 3.88 -25.63 5.06
C ALA A 178 4.16 -26.56 3.86
N PRO A 179 3.73 -26.19 2.64
CA PRO A 179 4.12 -26.87 1.42
C PRO A 179 5.66 -26.94 1.29
N SER A 180 6.19 -28.15 1.19
CA SER A 180 7.65 -28.38 1.09
C SER A 180 8.13 -28.60 -0.34
N GLU A 181 7.22 -28.91 -1.27
CA GLU A 181 7.50 -29.12 -2.69
C GLU A 181 6.83 -28.01 -3.52
N TRP A 182 7.64 -27.14 -4.11
CA TRP A 182 7.19 -26.09 -5.01
C TRP A 182 8.29 -25.74 -6.03
N PRO A 183 7.94 -25.13 -7.19
CA PRO A 183 8.92 -24.79 -8.23
C PRO A 183 9.91 -23.72 -7.75
N SER A 184 11.17 -24.10 -7.54
CA SER A 184 12.23 -23.18 -7.11
C SER A 184 13.14 -22.69 -8.24
N ALA A 185 12.86 -23.11 -9.48
CA ALA A 185 13.56 -22.57 -10.64
C ALA A 185 13.06 -21.15 -10.92
N SER A 186 13.99 -20.19 -11.04
CA SER A 186 13.63 -18.86 -11.52
C SER A 186 13.04 -18.95 -12.93
N PRO A 187 11.98 -18.18 -13.22
CA PRO A 187 11.39 -18.14 -14.56
C PRO A 187 12.37 -17.55 -15.58
N GLY A 188 12.00 -17.64 -16.85
CA GLY A 188 12.68 -16.89 -17.90
C GLY A 188 12.55 -15.38 -17.69
N PRO A 189 13.23 -14.55 -18.50
CA PRO A 189 13.05 -13.10 -18.43
C PRO A 189 11.57 -12.75 -18.64
N ALA A 190 11.08 -11.76 -17.88
CA ALA A 190 9.72 -11.27 -18.00
C ALA A 190 9.43 -10.89 -19.46
N GLY A 191 8.25 -11.30 -19.95
CA GLY A 191 7.81 -10.96 -21.29
C GLY A 191 7.31 -9.52 -21.39
N GLY A 192 7.23 -8.99 -22.61
CA GLY A 192 6.59 -7.70 -22.88
C GLY A 192 7.55 -6.58 -23.26
N VAL A 193 6.98 -5.42 -23.54
CA VAL A 193 7.74 -4.19 -23.82
C VAL A 193 7.97 -3.47 -22.51
N PRO A 194 9.21 -3.03 -22.19
CA PRO A 194 9.47 -2.30 -20.95
C PRO A 194 8.59 -1.05 -20.84
N GLN A 195 7.95 -0.86 -19.69
CA GLN A 195 7.05 0.27 -19.43
C GLN A 195 7.65 1.21 -18.38
N GLU A 196 7.54 2.52 -18.58
CA GLU A 196 8.03 3.49 -17.61
C GLU A 196 7.12 3.55 -16.37
N ARG A 197 7.72 3.45 -15.18
CA ARG A 197 7.03 3.57 -13.90
C ARG A 197 7.97 4.08 -12.81
N GLN A 198 7.87 5.36 -12.51
CA GLN A 198 8.58 5.92 -11.35
C GLN A 198 7.97 5.37 -10.05
N GLY A 199 8.82 4.98 -9.11
CA GLY A 199 8.37 4.47 -7.80
C GLY A 199 7.93 5.59 -6.87
N GLY A 200 7.14 5.23 -5.87
CA GLY A 200 6.84 6.08 -4.73
C GLY A 200 8.03 6.21 -3.78
N THR A 201 7.84 6.91 -2.68
CA THR A 201 8.89 7.21 -1.69
C THR A 201 8.69 6.47 -0.35
N SER A 202 7.58 5.76 -0.21
CA SER A 202 7.14 5.11 1.03
C SER A 202 6.23 3.91 0.74
N PHE A 203 5.80 3.21 1.80
CA PHE A 203 4.72 2.21 1.68
C PHE A 203 3.36 2.81 1.34
N PHE A 204 3.12 4.10 1.65
CA PHE A 204 1.83 4.76 1.43
C PHE A 204 1.61 5.11 -0.05
N ASP A 205 2.61 5.74 -0.67
CA ASP A 205 2.60 6.17 -2.08
C ASP A 205 3.26 5.14 -3.02
N ALA A 206 3.48 3.91 -2.55
CA ALA A 206 4.08 2.84 -3.34
C ALA A 206 3.29 2.59 -4.63
N GLU A 207 4.02 2.58 -5.75
CA GLU A 207 3.43 2.50 -7.08
C GLU A 207 3.22 1.05 -7.51
N SER A 208 2.10 0.74 -8.17
CA SER A 208 1.77 -0.63 -8.55
C SER A 208 2.59 -1.12 -9.73
N LEU A 209 3.06 -2.37 -9.64
CA LEU A 209 3.67 -3.11 -10.75
C LEU A 209 2.88 -4.39 -11.02
N ALA A 210 2.54 -4.63 -12.27
CA ALA A 210 2.06 -5.92 -12.75
C ALA A 210 3.24 -6.81 -13.21
N ASP A 211 2.91 -8.03 -13.62
CA ASP A 211 3.83 -8.91 -14.36
C ASP A 211 4.40 -8.18 -15.60
N GLY A 212 5.72 -8.17 -15.76
CA GLY A 212 6.40 -7.51 -16.87
C GLY A 212 7.73 -6.83 -16.51
N GLU A 213 8.23 -6.04 -17.45
CA GLU A 213 9.45 -5.25 -17.31
C GLU A 213 9.12 -3.75 -17.17
N TRP A 214 9.72 -3.11 -16.16
CA TRP A 214 9.42 -1.75 -15.74
C TRP A 214 10.69 -0.91 -15.64
N THR A 215 10.70 0.30 -16.20
CA THR A 215 11.86 1.19 -16.16
C THR A 215 11.59 2.44 -15.32
N ALA A 216 12.57 2.89 -14.56
CA ALA A 216 12.53 4.08 -13.74
C ALA A 216 13.88 4.79 -13.71
N ARG A 217 13.93 5.93 -13.02
CA ARG A 217 15.19 6.61 -12.67
C ARG A 217 15.32 6.69 -11.17
N ILE A 218 16.51 6.42 -10.65
CA ILE A 218 16.82 6.48 -9.22
C ILE A 218 18.05 7.36 -8.97
N GLU A 219 17.96 8.25 -7.99
CA GLU A 219 19.06 9.12 -7.59
C GLU A 219 19.89 8.51 -6.44
N PRO A 220 21.21 8.79 -6.35
CA PRO A 220 22.02 8.35 -5.22
C PRO A 220 21.46 8.87 -3.88
N GLY A 221 21.24 7.97 -2.93
CA GLY A 221 20.60 8.25 -1.64
C GLY A 221 19.09 8.04 -1.60
N GLU A 222 18.44 7.84 -2.76
CA GLU A 222 17.00 7.64 -2.86
C GLU A 222 16.58 6.20 -2.52
N SER A 223 15.34 6.05 -2.06
CA SER A 223 14.64 4.76 -1.99
C SER A 223 13.32 4.84 -2.74
N LEU A 224 13.15 3.98 -3.73
CA LEU A 224 11.90 3.84 -4.48
C LEU A 224 11.07 2.69 -3.92
N PHE A 225 9.76 2.90 -3.83
CA PHE A 225 8.79 1.93 -3.33
C PHE A 225 7.77 1.55 -4.39
N TYR A 226 7.54 0.26 -4.52
CA TYR A 226 6.58 -0.35 -5.42
C TYR A 226 5.72 -1.39 -4.68
N LYS A 227 4.57 -1.73 -5.24
CA LYS A 227 3.69 -2.79 -4.72
C LYS A 227 3.25 -3.72 -5.85
N VAL A 228 3.26 -5.02 -5.59
CA VAL A 228 2.87 -6.07 -6.53
C VAL A 228 1.72 -6.86 -5.92
N PRO A 229 0.59 -7.04 -6.62
CA PRO A 229 -0.51 -7.84 -6.10
C PRO A 229 -0.17 -9.32 -6.31
N VAL A 230 -0.18 -10.11 -5.25
CA VAL A 230 0.08 -11.56 -5.32
C VAL A 230 -1.03 -12.29 -4.60
N ASP A 231 -1.75 -13.14 -5.33
CA ASP A 231 -2.89 -13.89 -4.82
C ASP A 231 -2.48 -15.31 -4.35
N TRP A 232 -3.40 -16.00 -3.68
CA TRP A 232 -3.21 -17.37 -3.22
C TRP A 232 -2.80 -18.31 -4.35
N GLY A 233 -1.78 -19.11 -4.10
CA GLY A 233 -1.21 -20.06 -5.07
C GLY A 233 -0.24 -19.44 -6.08
N GLN A 234 -0.12 -18.11 -6.12
CA GLN A 234 0.83 -17.41 -6.99
C GLN A 234 2.20 -17.27 -6.34
N GLN A 235 3.23 -17.19 -7.17
CA GLN A 235 4.63 -17.08 -6.77
C GLN A 235 5.24 -15.83 -7.39
N LEU A 236 5.86 -15.00 -6.55
CA LEU A 236 6.51 -13.75 -6.96
C LEU A 236 8.00 -13.96 -7.20
N PHE A 237 8.46 -13.56 -8.38
CA PHE A 237 9.87 -13.42 -8.71
C PHE A 237 10.15 -11.99 -9.12
N THR A 238 11.24 -11.43 -8.61
CA THR A 238 11.62 -10.06 -8.95
C THR A 238 13.11 -9.85 -8.89
N ASP A 239 13.58 -9.06 -9.85
CA ASP A 239 14.94 -8.62 -9.95
C ASP A 239 15.00 -7.16 -10.42
N ALA A 240 16.15 -6.53 -10.17
CA ALA A 240 16.41 -5.15 -10.54
C ALA A 240 17.81 -5.01 -11.16
N ASP A 241 17.85 -4.31 -12.29
CA ASP A 241 19.06 -3.92 -13.00
C ASP A 241 19.35 -2.44 -12.76
N LEU A 242 20.54 -2.15 -12.21
CA LEU A 242 21.11 -0.81 -12.22
C LEU A 242 21.89 -0.60 -13.51
N GLY A 243 21.53 0.42 -14.29
CA GLY A 243 22.13 0.75 -15.57
C GLY A 243 23.62 1.11 -15.49
N SER A 244 24.33 0.98 -16.61
CA SER A 244 25.72 1.42 -16.70
C SER A 244 25.87 2.93 -16.62
N SER A 245 27.02 3.39 -16.14
CA SER A 245 27.44 4.79 -16.14
C SER A 245 28.86 4.92 -16.67
N ASP A 246 29.13 6.02 -17.35
CA ASP A 246 30.49 6.45 -17.65
C ASP A 246 31.27 6.69 -16.35
N GLY A 247 32.57 6.41 -16.38
CA GLY A 247 33.47 6.57 -15.23
C GLY A 247 34.26 5.30 -14.91
N ARG A 248 35.15 5.42 -13.92
CA ARG A 248 35.90 4.28 -13.35
C ARG A 248 35.80 4.41 -11.83
N GLY A 249 35.51 3.31 -11.17
CA GLY A 249 35.32 3.30 -9.71
C GLY A 249 34.78 1.98 -9.20
N PHE A 250 34.60 1.91 -7.88
CA PHE A 250 33.98 0.76 -7.24
C PHE A 250 33.26 1.17 -5.96
N VAL A 251 31.97 0.85 -5.88
CA VAL A 251 31.13 1.07 -4.71
C VAL A 251 30.64 -0.27 -4.19
N THR A 252 30.99 -0.60 -2.95
CA THR A 252 30.43 -1.76 -2.25
C THR A 252 29.00 -1.47 -1.83
N GLY A 253 28.09 -2.42 -2.07
CA GLY A 253 26.68 -2.30 -1.72
C GLY A 253 26.00 -1.04 -2.24
N ALA A 254 26.16 -0.84 -3.54
CA ALA A 254 25.57 0.25 -4.29
C ALA A 254 24.05 0.16 -4.33
N LEU A 255 23.48 -1.01 -4.60
CA LEU A 255 22.03 -1.18 -4.77
C LEU A 255 21.52 -2.24 -3.78
N ALA A 256 20.55 -1.87 -2.94
CA ALA A 256 19.86 -2.79 -2.04
C ALA A 256 18.40 -2.94 -2.46
N MET A 257 17.91 -4.18 -2.52
CA MET A 257 16.51 -4.49 -2.80
C MET A 257 15.93 -5.31 -1.66
N SER A 258 14.72 -4.97 -1.19
CA SER A 258 14.03 -5.71 -0.13
C SER A 258 12.57 -5.91 -0.49
N LEU A 259 12.03 -7.08 -0.15
CA LEU A 259 10.63 -7.45 -0.30
C LEU A 259 9.95 -7.52 1.06
N TYR A 260 8.76 -6.92 1.15
CA TYR A 260 7.92 -6.94 2.33
C TYR A 260 6.55 -7.52 2.01
N ASN A 261 5.97 -8.26 2.95
CA ASN A 261 4.63 -8.81 2.80
C ASN A 261 3.53 -7.75 3.12
N PRO A 262 2.23 -8.07 2.98
CA PRO A 262 1.14 -7.13 3.26
C PRO A 262 1.14 -6.54 4.68
N ALA A 263 1.66 -7.27 5.67
CA ALA A 263 1.84 -6.80 7.04
C ALA A 263 3.15 -6.00 7.25
N ARG A 264 3.86 -5.67 6.16
CA ARG A 264 5.17 -5.00 6.11
C ARG A 264 6.28 -5.74 6.86
N GLY A 265 6.16 -7.05 6.99
CA GLY A 265 7.24 -7.93 7.45
C GLY A 265 8.23 -8.22 6.32
N LEU A 266 9.53 -8.17 6.63
CA LEU A 266 10.59 -8.44 5.64
C LEU A 266 10.55 -9.91 5.22
N VAL A 267 10.28 -10.16 3.93
CA VAL A 267 10.26 -11.49 3.33
C VAL A 267 11.68 -11.92 2.96
N ASP A 268 12.35 -11.05 2.19
CA ASP A 268 13.72 -11.26 1.72
C ASP A 268 14.39 -9.91 1.45
N SER A 269 15.72 -9.88 1.48
CA SER A 269 16.51 -8.75 1.07
C SER A 269 17.77 -9.20 0.37
N THR A 270 18.05 -8.61 -0.78
CA THR A 270 19.32 -8.81 -1.43
C THR A 270 20.42 -8.15 -0.60
N GLY A 271 21.53 -8.85 -0.40
CA GLY A 271 22.75 -8.23 0.08
C GLY A 271 23.16 -7.18 -0.93
N ALA A 272 23.29 -5.92 -0.51
CA ALA A 272 23.49 -4.81 -1.44
C ALA A 272 24.61 -5.12 -2.46
N VAL A 273 24.30 -5.06 -3.75
CA VAL A 273 25.22 -5.48 -4.81
C VAL A 273 26.26 -4.41 -5.07
N SER A 274 27.51 -4.81 -5.34
CA SER A 274 28.59 -3.87 -5.63
C SER A 274 28.55 -3.39 -7.08
N TYR A 275 28.84 -2.11 -7.29
CA TYR A 275 28.77 -1.45 -8.59
C TYR A 275 30.13 -0.93 -9.03
N ASN A 276 30.43 -1.07 -10.32
CA ASN A 276 31.71 -0.69 -10.92
C ASN A 276 31.54 0.12 -12.22
N GLY A 277 30.40 0.78 -12.37
CA GLY A 277 30.02 1.52 -13.58
C GLY A 277 29.41 0.66 -14.69
N LYS A 278 29.52 -0.67 -14.63
CA LYS A 278 28.82 -1.59 -15.55
C LYS A 278 27.45 -1.96 -14.99
N GLN A 279 26.53 -2.33 -15.87
CA GLN A 279 25.21 -2.81 -15.46
C GLN A 279 25.33 -3.95 -14.44
N LYS A 280 24.48 -3.90 -13.42
CA LYS A 280 24.44 -4.89 -12.33
C LYS A 280 23.00 -5.31 -12.07
N THR A 281 22.82 -6.62 -11.95
CA THR A 281 21.55 -7.25 -11.58
C THR A 281 21.59 -7.67 -10.12
N THR A 282 20.48 -7.49 -9.42
CA THR A 282 20.19 -8.12 -8.14
C THR A 282 18.83 -8.80 -8.23
N ALA A 283 18.72 -10.03 -7.72
CA ALA A 283 17.47 -10.79 -7.72
C ALA A 283 17.20 -11.31 -6.30
N LEU A 284 15.92 -11.45 -5.95
CA LEU A 284 15.55 -12.19 -4.74
C LEU A 284 15.78 -13.68 -4.94
N ASP A 285 16.01 -14.40 -3.84
CA ASP A 285 15.97 -15.85 -3.89
C ASP A 285 14.55 -16.32 -4.24
N PRO A 286 14.37 -17.46 -4.92
CA PRO A 286 13.05 -18.04 -5.16
C PRO A 286 12.28 -18.21 -3.85
N LEU A 287 11.07 -17.66 -3.79
CA LEU A 287 10.17 -17.72 -2.62
C LEU A 287 9.03 -18.71 -2.89
N PRO A 288 8.46 -19.38 -1.88
CA PRO A 288 7.32 -20.26 -2.11
C PRO A 288 6.09 -19.51 -2.65
N PRO A 289 5.16 -20.20 -3.33
CA PRO A 289 3.85 -19.65 -3.63
C PRO A 289 3.15 -19.17 -2.35
N VAL A 290 2.34 -18.13 -2.48
CA VAL A 290 1.51 -17.60 -1.40
C VAL A 290 0.52 -18.66 -0.95
N ALA A 291 0.63 -19.09 0.30
CA ALA A 291 -0.22 -20.13 0.87
C ALA A 291 -0.46 -19.86 2.35
N TYR A 292 -1.68 -20.06 2.84
CA TYR A 292 -2.01 -19.81 4.25
C TYR A 292 -1.15 -20.66 5.19
N GLU A 293 -0.84 -21.87 4.75
CA GLU A 293 -0.06 -22.91 5.41
C GLU A 293 1.40 -22.53 5.62
N ASN A 294 1.91 -21.57 4.84
CA ASN A 294 3.28 -21.10 4.98
C ASN A 294 3.60 -20.57 6.39
N ARG A 295 2.58 -20.20 7.18
CA ARG A 295 2.73 -19.86 8.61
C ARG A 295 3.44 -20.93 9.46
N PHE A 296 3.35 -22.20 9.04
CA PHE A 296 4.00 -23.35 9.67
C PHE A 296 5.36 -23.68 9.05
N GLY A 297 5.82 -22.90 8.08
CA GLY A 297 7.13 -23.02 7.46
C GLY A 297 8.23 -22.81 8.47
N SER A 298 9.43 -23.30 8.18
CA SER A 298 10.57 -23.18 9.10
C SER A 298 11.73 -22.37 8.53
N ARG A 299 11.75 -22.12 7.22
CA ARG A 299 12.78 -21.29 6.59
C ARG A 299 12.37 -19.83 6.61
N VAL A 300 13.37 -18.95 6.60
CA VAL A 300 13.18 -17.51 6.37
C VAL A 300 12.57 -17.33 4.98
N GLY A 301 11.61 -16.42 4.85
CA GLY A 301 10.89 -16.17 3.61
C GLY A 301 9.69 -17.10 3.44
N ASP A 302 9.74 -18.35 3.92
CA ASP A 302 8.58 -19.25 3.86
C ASP A 302 7.41 -18.62 4.59
N LYS A 303 7.57 -18.37 5.90
CA LYS A 303 6.47 -17.87 6.72
C LYS A 303 5.98 -16.53 6.23
N GLU A 304 6.85 -15.68 5.71
CA GLU A 304 6.47 -14.33 5.30
C GLU A 304 5.60 -14.32 4.05
N MET A 305 5.61 -15.40 3.25
CA MET A 305 4.72 -15.65 2.10
C MET A 305 3.36 -16.25 2.48
N ARG A 306 2.84 -15.96 3.68
CA ARG A 306 1.57 -16.53 4.19
C ARG A 306 0.31 -15.74 3.83
N PHE A 307 0.45 -14.65 3.07
CA PHE A 307 -0.62 -13.69 2.82
C PHE A 307 -0.82 -13.47 1.32
N ALA A 308 -2.07 -13.52 0.84
CA ALA A 308 -2.42 -12.81 -0.38
C ALA A 308 -2.46 -11.29 -0.12
N GLY A 309 -2.30 -10.50 -1.17
CA GLY A 309 -2.39 -9.04 -1.11
C GLY A 309 -1.18 -8.34 -1.70
N TRP A 310 -0.93 -7.11 -1.25
CA TRP A 310 0.16 -6.27 -1.74
C TRP A 310 1.50 -6.63 -1.11
N TYR A 311 2.43 -7.11 -1.94
CA TYR A 311 3.84 -7.24 -1.58
C TYR A 311 4.60 -5.99 -1.99
N TYR A 312 5.44 -5.45 -1.11
CA TYR A 312 6.11 -4.18 -1.33
C TYR A 312 7.60 -4.37 -1.63
N LEU A 313 8.07 -3.74 -2.70
CA LEU A 313 9.46 -3.71 -3.12
C LEU A 313 10.07 -2.36 -2.77
N ARG A 314 11.16 -2.37 -1.98
CA ARG A 314 11.99 -1.18 -1.77
C ARG A 314 13.32 -1.37 -2.48
N VAL A 315 13.67 -0.43 -3.36
CA VAL A 315 14.97 -0.36 -4.02
C VAL A 315 15.69 0.90 -3.55
N SER A 316 16.89 0.76 -2.99
CA SER A 316 17.67 1.89 -2.46
C SER A 316 19.03 1.98 -3.12
N LEU A 317 19.41 3.17 -3.58
CA LEU A 317 20.72 3.45 -4.18
C LEU A 317 21.63 4.17 -3.17
N SER A 318 22.84 3.65 -2.97
CA SER A 318 23.82 4.23 -2.07
C SER A 318 24.27 5.62 -2.55
N PRO A 319 24.39 6.62 -1.66
CA PRO A 319 24.90 7.95 -2.02
C PRO A 319 26.35 7.90 -2.53
N GLN A 320 27.14 6.88 -2.15
CA GLN A 320 28.50 6.67 -2.64
C GLN A 320 28.57 6.46 -4.16
N VAL A 321 27.47 6.00 -4.79
CA VAL A 321 27.39 5.94 -6.25
C VAL A 321 27.44 7.34 -6.86
N GLY A 322 26.81 8.32 -6.22
CA GLY A 322 26.87 9.72 -6.61
C GLY A 322 28.26 10.34 -6.41
N GLU A 323 28.93 9.98 -5.32
CA GLU A 323 30.30 10.42 -5.02
C GLU A 323 31.31 9.90 -6.06
N GLU A 324 31.20 8.63 -6.45
CA GLU A 324 32.17 7.96 -7.33
C GLU A 324 31.85 8.11 -8.84
N PHE A 325 30.57 8.05 -9.21
CA PHE A 325 30.12 8.04 -10.62
C PHE A 325 29.32 9.29 -11.03
N GLY A 326 29.06 10.20 -10.08
CA GLY A 326 28.40 11.49 -10.28
C GLY A 326 26.97 11.54 -9.78
N ASN A 327 26.57 12.69 -9.22
CA ASN A 327 25.21 12.98 -8.77
C ASN A 327 24.28 13.26 -9.95
N LYS A 328 23.65 12.21 -10.46
CA LYS A 328 22.68 12.23 -11.55
C LYS A 328 21.71 11.06 -11.36
N PRO A 329 20.52 11.08 -11.97
CA PRO A 329 19.66 9.89 -11.97
C PRO A 329 20.34 8.74 -12.71
N TYR A 330 20.20 7.51 -12.21
CA TYR A 330 20.65 6.27 -12.83
C TYR A 330 19.45 5.49 -13.38
N GLY A 331 19.65 4.74 -14.46
CA GLY A 331 18.59 3.87 -14.99
C GLY A 331 18.35 2.70 -14.06
N LEU A 332 17.09 2.44 -13.76
CA LEU A 332 16.64 1.26 -13.02
C LEU A 332 15.67 0.48 -13.91
N THR A 333 15.89 -0.81 -14.08
CA THR A 333 14.93 -1.71 -14.73
C THR A 333 14.54 -2.79 -13.75
N MET A 334 13.26 -2.91 -13.42
CA MET A 334 12.72 -3.99 -12.60
C MET A 334 12.01 -5.00 -13.48
N ARG A 335 12.16 -6.28 -13.14
CA ARG A 335 11.39 -7.36 -13.74
C ARG A 335 10.55 -7.99 -12.64
N VAL A 336 9.28 -8.20 -12.94
CA VAL A 336 8.31 -8.83 -12.05
C VAL A 336 7.71 -10.00 -12.82
N ASN A 337 7.81 -11.21 -12.27
CA ASN A 337 7.10 -12.38 -12.78
C ASN A 337 6.18 -12.91 -11.69
N ILE A 338 4.92 -13.11 -12.02
CA ILE A 338 3.91 -13.71 -11.15
C ILE A 338 3.50 -15.05 -11.78
N GLU A 339 4.07 -16.13 -11.25
CA GLU A 339 3.83 -17.48 -11.74
C GLU A 339 2.71 -18.17 -10.94
N GLY A 340 2.07 -19.16 -11.56
CA GLY A 340 0.94 -19.88 -10.95
C GLY A 340 -0.41 -19.19 -11.16
N GLN A 341 -1.48 -19.97 -11.04
CA GLN A 341 -2.85 -19.46 -11.14
C GLN A 341 -3.32 -19.00 -9.77
N ALA A 342 -4.04 -17.88 -9.71
CA ALA A 342 -4.77 -17.49 -8.52
C ALA A 342 -5.76 -18.61 -8.14
N THR A 343 -5.75 -19.00 -6.88
CA THR A 343 -6.58 -20.06 -6.31
C THR A 343 -7.49 -19.49 -5.22
N GLY A 344 -8.46 -20.29 -4.79
CA GLY A 344 -9.30 -19.88 -3.66
C GLY A 344 -8.48 -19.78 -2.38
N GLY A 345 -8.55 -18.63 -1.73
CA GLY A 345 -7.97 -18.41 -0.41
C GLY A 345 -8.73 -19.13 0.71
N PRO A 346 -8.21 -19.03 1.95
CA PRO A 346 -8.91 -19.57 3.11
C PRO A 346 -10.22 -18.80 3.34
N GLU A 347 -11.22 -19.47 3.92
CA GLU A 347 -12.49 -18.85 4.27
C GLU A 347 -12.35 -18.10 5.60
N TYR A 348 -12.08 -16.80 5.53
CA TYR A 348 -11.98 -15.92 6.68
C TYR A 348 -13.34 -15.65 7.34
N ASP A 349 -13.39 -15.66 8.67
CA ASP A 349 -14.53 -15.28 9.50
C ASP A 349 -14.62 -13.75 9.63
N GLY A 350 -14.75 -13.08 8.49
CA GLY A 350 -14.75 -11.63 8.38
C GLY A 350 -13.97 -11.12 7.16
N PRO A 351 -13.92 -9.80 6.97
CA PRO A 351 -13.16 -9.21 5.87
C PRO A 351 -11.66 -9.44 6.06
N ALA A 352 -10.99 -9.99 5.04
CA ALA A 352 -9.55 -10.24 5.04
C ALA A 352 -8.71 -8.95 5.07
N GLY A 353 -9.29 -7.80 4.71
CA GLY A 353 -8.59 -6.51 4.70
C GLY A 353 -7.38 -6.52 3.76
N ASP A 354 -6.20 -6.22 4.30
CA ASP A 354 -4.93 -6.21 3.56
C ASP A 354 -4.49 -7.61 3.07
N PHE A 355 -5.14 -8.68 3.51
CA PHE A 355 -4.74 -10.07 3.28
C PHE A 355 -5.52 -10.76 2.14
N ALA A 356 -5.98 -9.96 1.18
CA ALA A 356 -6.63 -10.40 -0.06
C ALA A 356 -6.26 -9.47 -1.21
N VAL A 357 -6.41 -9.95 -2.44
CA VAL A 357 -6.43 -9.12 -3.65
C VAL A 357 -7.90 -8.95 -4.03
N GLY A 358 -8.39 -7.70 -4.12
CA GLY A 358 -9.80 -7.39 -4.40
C GLY A 358 -10.01 -6.60 -5.69
N ASP A 359 -11.24 -6.60 -6.23
CA ASP A 359 -11.59 -5.88 -7.48
C ASP A 359 -11.41 -4.35 -7.43
N GLY A 360 -11.16 -3.78 -6.23
CA GLY A 360 -10.88 -2.37 -5.99
C GLY A 360 -9.38 -2.01 -5.94
N ASP A 361 -8.52 -3.01 -6.02
CA ASP A 361 -7.08 -2.87 -6.17
C ASP A 361 -6.81 -2.42 -7.62
N GLY A 362 -6.83 -1.10 -7.83
CA GLY A 362 -6.78 -0.47 -9.15
C GLY A 362 -5.78 -1.10 -10.12
N ASP A 363 -6.10 -1.04 -11.41
CA ASP A 363 -5.36 -1.70 -12.50
C ASP A 363 -3.84 -1.53 -12.34
N PRO A 364 -3.09 -2.59 -11.98
CA PRO A 364 -1.66 -2.50 -11.72
C PRO A 364 -0.85 -2.14 -12.97
N GLY A 365 -1.45 -2.20 -14.17
CA GLY A 365 -0.87 -1.71 -15.43
C GLY A 365 -1.34 -0.30 -15.86
N GLY A 366 -2.29 0.31 -15.15
CA GLY A 366 -2.91 1.59 -15.49
C GLY A 366 -1.98 2.80 -15.24
N PRO A 367 -2.30 4.00 -15.76
CA PRO A 367 -1.51 5.21 -15.50
C PRO A 367 -1.44 5.50 -14.00
N GLY A 368 -0.25 5.80 -13.49
CA GLY A 368 0.03 5.89 -12.05
C GLY A 368 -0.88 6.88 -11.33
N GLY A 369 -1.44 6.42 -10.21
CA GLY A 369 -2.43 7.14 -9.42
C GLY A 369 -2.00 7.18 -7.96
N THR A 370 -1.91 8.38 -7.40
CA THR A 370 -1.66 8.58 -5.97
C THR A 370 -2.82 8.01 -5.16
N GLY A 371 -2.50 7.17 -4.16
CA GLY A 371 -3.48 6.48 -3.33
C GLY A 371 -4.49 7.43 -2.65
N SER A 372 -5.77 7.29 -3.02
CA SER A 372 -6.94 7.22 -2.13
C SER A 372 -8.21 7.15 -2.99
N ASP A 373 -8.64 5.97 -3.46
CA ASP A 373 -9.85 5.88 -4.28
C ASP A 373 -10.96 4.96 -3.75
N GLY A 374 -11.05 4.88 -2.42
CA GLY A 374 -12.27 4.42 -1.75
C GLY A 374 -13.46 5.40 -1.84
N ARG A 375 -13.26 6.64 -2.32
CA ARG A 375 -14.32 7.68 -2.37
C ARG A 375 -14.88 7.94 -3.77
N MET A 376 -14.20 7.59 -4.86
CA MET A 376 -14.73 7.76 -6.23
C MET A 376 -15.69 6.65 -6.66
N VAL A 377 -15.61 5.45 -6.08
CA VAL A 377 -16.54 4.34 -6.37
C VAL A 377 -17.98 4.67 -5.93
N LEU A 378 -18.14 5.45 -4.86
CA LEU A 378 -19.47 5.87 -4.37
C LEU A 378 -20.15 6.92 -5.26
N VAL A 379 -19.40 7.71 -6.04
CA VAL A 379 -19.97 8.69 -6.98
C VAL A 379 -20.36 8.03 -8.30
N ALA A 380 -19.61 7.02 -8.75
CA ALA A 380 -19.93 6.27 -9.96
C ALA A 380 -21.17 5.36 -9.81
N ALA A 381 -21.37 4.74 -8.64
CA ALA A 381 -22.56 3.93 -8.36
C ALA A 381 -23.81 4.77 -8.01
N GLY A 382 -23.64 6.01 -7.53
CA GLY A 382 -24.74 6.92 -7.18
C GLY A 382 -25.37 7.67 -8.37
N GLY A 383 -24.63 7.83 -9.47
CA GLY A 383 -25.05 8.65 -10.62
C GLY A 383 -26.16 8.05 -11.49
N ILE A 384 -26.25 6.72 -11.57
CA ILE A 384 -27.26 6.04 -12.41
C ILE A 384 -28.57 5.77 -11.65
N GLY A 385 -28.49 5.58 -10.32
CA GLY A 385 -29.67 5.34 -9.49
C GLY A 385 -30.58 6.57 -9.32
N ALA A 386 -30.01 7.74 -9.01
CA ALA A 386 -30.78 8.95 -8.75
C ALA A 386 -31.45 9.51 -10.01
N GLY A 387 -30.79 9.43 -11.17
CA GLY A 387 -31.34 9.88 -12.46
C GLY A 387 -32.56 9.06 -12.89
N THR A 388 -32.53 7.74 -12.69
CA THR A 388 -33.63 6.85 -13.07
C THR A 388 -34.85 7.05 -12.18
N VAL A 389 -34.65 7.27 -10.87
CA VAL A 389 -35.76 7.59 -9.94
C VAL A 389 -36.38 8.95 -10.24
N LEU A 390 -35.60 9.96 -10.63
CA LEU A 390 -36.14 11.26 -11.03
C LEU A 390 -36.96 11.17 -12.32
N VAL A 391 -36.50 10.43 -13.33
CA VAL A 391 -37.25 10.26 -14.59
C VAL A 391 -38.53 9.46 -14.37
N LEU A 392 -38.50 8.39 -13.57
CA LEU A 392 -39.70 7.63 -13.21
C LEU A 392 -40.66 8.47 -12.36
N GLY A 393 -40.14 9.24 -11.41
CA GLY A 393 -40.90 10.20 -10.62
C GLY A 393 -41.59 11.26 -11.49
N LEU A 394 -40.87 11.83 -12.46
CA LEU A 394 -41.42 12.80 -13.41
C LEU A 394 -42.49 12.17 -14.32
N GLY A 395 -42.27 10.93 -14.77
CA GLY A 395 -43.22 10.16 -15.59
C GLY A 395 -44.51 9.84 -14.84
N VAL A 396 -44.40 9.42 -13.58
CA VAL A 396 -45.56 9.17 -12.71
C VAL A 396 -46.30 10.47 -12.41
N TRP A 397 -45.58 11.55 -12.12
CA TRP A 397 -46.19 12.85 -11.83
C TRP A 397 -46.93 13.42 -13.05
N THR A 398 -46.36 13.34 -14.26
CA THR A 398 -47.03 13.78 -15.49
C THR A 398 -48.27 12.95 -15.82
N LEU A 399 -48.25 11.64 -15.58
CA LEU A 399 -49.43 10.78 -15.74
C LEU A 399 -50.54 11.10 -14.72
N LEU A 400 -50.18 11.41 -13.47
CA LEU A 400 -51.14 11.83 -12.43
C LEU A 400 -51.71 13.22 -12.70
N ALA A 401 -50.89 14.16 -13.19
CA ALA A 401 -51.33 15.50 -13.57
C ALA A 401 -52.33 15.46 -14.75
N ARG A 402 -52.06 14.62 -15.76
CA ARG A 402 -53.01 14.40 -16.88
C ARG A 402 -54.32 13.74 -16.46
N ARG A 403 -54.31 12.85 -15.45
CA ARG A 403 -55.53 12.26 -14.90
C ARG A 403 -56.37 13.22 -14.06
N ARG A 404 -55.77 14.25 -13.45
CA ARG A 404 -56.50 15.32 -12.74
C ARG A 404 -57.04 16.41 -13.67
N ALA A 405 -56.40 16.66 -14.81
CA ALA A 405 -56.90 17.59 -15.83
C ALA A 405 -58.10 17.06 -16.64
N GLY A 406 -58.44 15.76 -16.53
CA GLY A 406 -59.59 15.14 -17.19
C GLY A 406 -60.91 15.15 -16.40
N ARG A 407 -60.96 15.80 -15.23
CA ARG A 407 -62.19 15.97 -14.43
C ARG A 407 -62.27 17.38 -13.86
N GLY A 408 -62.73 18.31 -14.71
CA GLY A 408 -63.14 19.65 -14.32
C GLY A 408 -64.52 19.96 -14.89
N PRO A 409 -65.57 20.12 -14.07
CA PRO A 409 -66.87 20.64 -14.48
C PRO A 409 -66.80 22.16 -14.68
N GLY A 410 -67.45 22.70 -15.73
CA GLY A 410 -67.81 24.13 -15.79
C GLY A 410 -68.98 24.46 -14.84
N PRO A 411 -69.60 25.66 -14.85
CA PRO A 411 -69.40 26.86 -15.71
C PRO A 411 -69.35 28.21 -14.93
N GLY A 412 -69.21 29.38 -15.61
CA GLY A 412 -69.51 30.69 -14.98
C GLY A 412 -69.01 32.00 -15.63
N MET A 413 -69.74 32.47 -16.65
CA MET A 413 -70.05 33.84 -17.14
C MET A 413 -69.34 35.16 -16.68
N GLY A 414 -68.97 35.98 -17.69
CA GLY A 414 -69.15 37.46 -17.79
C GLY A 414 -67.90 38.34 -17.53
N ALA A 415 -67.56 39.42 -18.24
CA ALA A 415 -68.07 40.12 -19.44
C ALA A 415 -67.05 41.22 -19.87
N GLY A 416 -67.04 41.62 -21.16
CA GLY A 416 -66.63 42.97 -21.61
C GLY A 416 -65.44 43.09 -22.59
N PRO A 417 -65.44 44.03 -23.57
CA PRO A 417 -65.13 43.70 -24.97
C PRO A 417 -63.94 44.46 -25.61
N GLY A 418 -63.48 43.96 -26.76
CA GLY A 418 -62.54 44.66 -27.66
C GLY A 418 -62.24 43.89 -28.96
N THR A 419 -62.57 44.50 -30.09
CA THR A 419 -62.52 44.07 -31.50
C THR A 419 -61.11 43.87 -32.09
N SER A 420 -60.91 42.87 -32.99
CA SER A 420 -60.63 43.07 -34.43
C SER A 420 -59.99 41.83 -35.11
N THR A 421 -60.73 41.27 -36.09
CA THR A 421 -60.36 40.71 -37.42
C THR A 421 -58.92 40.26 -37.73
N GLY A 422 -58.80 39.06 -38.31
CA GLY A 422 -57.66 38.63 -39.14
C GLY A 422 -57.81 37.18 -39.63
N THR A 423 -58.00 37.00 -40.93
CA THR A 423 -58.38 35.77 -41.63
C THR A 423 -57.14 35.06 -42.25
N VAL A 424 -57.32 33.79 -42.67
CA VAL A 424 -56.75 33.16 -43.91
C VAL A 424 -55.78 31.94 -43.75
N GLU A 425 -56.26 30.83 -44.36
CA GLU A 425 -55.63 29.71 -45.10
C GLU A 425 -54.76 28.57 -44.50
N VAL A 426 -55.16 27.39 -44.98
CA VAL A 426 -54.53 26.06 -45.12
C VAL A 426 -54.02 26.01 -46.59
N PRO A 427 -52.90 25.36 -47.02
CA PRO A 427 -52.93 23.90 -47.24
C PRO A 427 -51.62 23.06 -47.35
N THR A 428 -51.86 21.73 -47.25
CA THR A 428 -51.29 20.58 -48.01
C THR A 428 -49.87 20.02 -47.81
N GLN A 429 -49.86 18.75 -47.36
CA GLN A 429 -49.19 17.52 -47.85
C GLN A 429 -47.90 17.60 -48.69
N HIS A 430 -46.92 16.73 -48.39
CA HIS A 430 -46.15 15.91 -49.35
C HIS A 430 -45.41 14.75 -48.63
N THR A 431 -45.55 13.52 -49.16
CA THR A 431 -44.68 12.32 -49.00
C THR A 431 -43.82 12.20 -50.29
N PRO A 432 -42.90 11.23 -50.56
CA PRO A 432 -42.26 10.09 -49.84
C PRO A 432 -40.72 9.98 -50.18
N PRO A 433 -40.09 8.80 -50.48
CA PRO A 433 -39.66 7.62 -49.67
C PRO A 433 -38.13 7.31 -49.76
N THR A 434 -37.67 6.16 -49.19
CA THR A 434 -36.62 5.17 -49.63
C THR A 434 -35.79 4.67 -48.42
N GLN A 435 -35.76 3.38 -48.05
CA GLN A 435 -35.19 2.13 -48.60
C GLN A 435 -33.65 1.94 -48.50
N SER A 436 -33.27 0.90 -47.73
CA SER A 436 -32.11 -0.01 -47.91
C SER A 436 -30.71 0.52 -47.52
N TYR A 437 -29.67 -0.25 -47.15
CA TYR A 437 -29.30 -1.66 -47.36
C TYR A 437 -28.26 -2.08 -46.28
N GLY A 438 -28.15 -3.37 -45.99
CA GLY A 438 -27.17 -3.97 -45.05
C GLY A 438 -25.74 -4.14 -45.62
N PRO A 439 -24.83 -4.80 -44.85
CA PRO A 439 -23.37 -4.70 -44.97
C PRO A 439 -22.76 -5.75 -45.92
N PRO A 440 -21.41 -5.78 -46.09
CA PRO A 440 -20.64 -6.80 -45.39
C PRO A 440 -19.18 -6.49 -44.98
N SER A 441 -18.70 -7.51 -44.25
CA SER A 441 -17.42 -7.95 -43.67
C SER A 441 -16.05 -7.69 -44.33
N ALA A 442 -15.08 -7.62 -43.41
CA ALA A 442 -13.75 -8.26 -43.37
C ALA A 442 -12.67 -7.83 -44.38
N TRP A 443 -11.57 -7.30 -43.83
CA TRP A 443 -10.22 -7.88 -43.88
C TRP A 443 -9.51 -7.63 -42.55
#